data_AF-A0A8X6EP48-F1
#
_entry.id   AF-A0A8X6EP48-F1
#
_cell.length_a   1.000
_cell.length_b   1.000
_cell.length_c   1.000
_cell.angle_alpha   90.00
_cell.angle_beta   90.00
_cell.angle_gamma   90.00
#
_symmetry.space_group_name_H-M   'P 1'
#
loop_
_entity.id
_entity.type
_entity.pdbx_description
1 polymer ?
#
loop_
_entity_poly.entity_id
_entity_poly.type
_entity_poly.pdbx_seq_one_letter_code
_entity_poly.pdbx_strand_id
1 'polypeptide(L)'
;MKLKPLWIDHASIFYLINCTTTMSFNKRFFALAIWLSPIASSYGRTDHLSQSYSPHATRPIARAYVLYARKVWREIYLNEKQNGPCFMHGKEISKVIVDGAKNGLLTTYIDDTLTEIMPQAQFLKNLQISGEDAQTTTHEFFPKEISTLRLVEHVIFNKITARQEYDIESIQLIVPGRNHPPTYLDHTIATFKYKDVIDYFNKLPFESVCWYNTANAAENLTWIDAFALRLFGSRIVKVGNIDDTTVDELYEKQPGDGKRLIASQKLAVEIDVETEAFLSDY
;
A
#
# COMPACT_ATOMS: atom_id res chain seq x y z
N MET A 1 39.69 -66.30 14.83
CA MET A 1 40.05 -66.01 16.24
C MET A 1 40.71 -64.63 16.26
N LYS A 2 39.94 -63.54 16.43
CA LYS A 2 39.71 -62.76 17.68
C LYS A 2 41.03 -62.17 18.23
N LEU A 3 41.28 -60.87 18.37
CA LEU A 3 40.45 -59.68 18.68
C LEU A 3 41.21 -58.35 18.38
N LYS A 4 40.48 -57.25 18.08
CA LYS A 4 40.87 -55.85 18.41
C LYS A 4 40.54 -55.58 19.89
N PRO A 5 41.16 -54.60 20.57
CA PRO A 5 40.48 -53.30 20.80
C PRO A 5 41.45 -52.09 20.84
N LEU A 6 41.11 -50.81 20.53
CA LEU A 6 40.04 -49.87 20.90
C LEU A 6 40.50 -48.86 22.00
N TRP A 7 40.42 -47.56 21.65
CA TRP A 7 40.33 -46.32 22.45
C TRP A 7 41.55 -45.68 23.14
N ILE A 8 41.80 -44.46 22.69
CA ILE A 8 42.35 -43.30 23.40
C ILE A 8 41.15 -42.54 23.97
N ASP A 9 41.16 -42.19 25.27
CA ASP A 9 40.77 -40.86 25.76
C ASP A 9 40.76 -40.73 27.30
N HIS A 10 40.88 -39.46 27.70
CA HIS A 10 40.58 -38.81 28.99
C HIS A 10 41.76 -38.45 29.91
N ALA A 11 42.09 -37.16 29.94
CA ALA A 11 41.81 -36.33 31.12
C ALA A 11 41.93 -34.83 30.77
N SER A 12 40.78 -34.19 30.67
CA SER A 12 40.58 -32.74 30.62
C SER A 12 40.94 -32.11 31.97
N ILE A 13 41.69 -31.00 31.97
CA ILE A 13 41.57 -29.95 33.00
C ILE A 13 41.61 -28.58 32.32
N PHE A 14 40.47 -27.89 32.43
CA PHE A 14 40.21 -26.49 32.12
C PHE A 14 41.06 -25.56 33.01
N TYR A 15 41.48 -24.38 32.51
CA TYR A 15 40.91 -23.07 32.86
C TYR A 15 41.62 -21.93 32.11
N LEU A 16 40.79 -21.01 31.59
CA LEU A 16 41.11 -19.72 30.98
C LEU A 16 41.73 -18.75 31.99
N ILE A 17 42.48 -17.73 31.53
CA ILE A 17 42.33 -16.30 31.89
C ILE A 17 43.31 -15.43 31.04
N ASN A 18 42.76 -14.33 30.53
CA ASN A 18 43.37 -13.28 29.70
C ASN A 18 44.53 -12.53 30.36
N CYS A 19 45.48 -12.01 29.55
CA CYS A 19 46.21 -10.79 29.90
C CYS A 19 46.78 -10.09 28.64
N THR A 20 46.20 -8.94 28.31
CA THR A 20 46.72 -7.92 27.38
C THR A 20 47.69 -7.01 28.12
N THR A 21 48.87 -6.70 27.55
CA THR A 21 49.73 -5.63 28.08
C THR A 21 50.54 -4.92 26.97
N THR A 22 50.02 -3.74 26.59
CA THR A 22 50.70 -2.44 26.41
C THR A 22 51.87 -2.29 25.42
N MET A 23 51.64 -1.54 24.33
CA MET A 23 52.66 -0.67 23.71
C MET A 23 52.51 0.76 24.27
N SER A 24 53.62 1.34 24.74
CA SER A 24 53.69 2.71 25.24
C SER A 24 53.83 3.73 24.10
N PHE A 25 53.02 4.78 24.10
CA PHE A 25 53.23 5.96 23.27
C PHE A 25 53.57 7.19 24.12
N ASN A 26 54.66 7.85 23.75
CA ASN A 26 55.30 8.92 24.49
C ASN A 26 54.56 10.28 24.36
N LYS A 27 54.57 10.99 25.49
CA LYS A 27 53.94 12.28 25.79
C LYS A 27 54.41 13.42 24.87
N ARG A 28 53.47 14.09 24.17
CA ARG A 28 53.43 15.55 23.96
C ARG A 28 51.96 15.99 23.75
N PHE A 29 51.27 16.30 24.85
CA PHE A 29 49.94 16.92 24.84
C PHE A 29 50.10 18.44 24.68
N PHE A 30 49.78 18.97 23.50
CA PHE A 30 49.38 20.37 23.33
C PHE A 30 47.85 20.36 23.16
N ALA A 31 47.12 20.55 24.26
CA ALA A 31 45.67 20.67 24.24
C ALA A 31 45.29 22.14 23.98
N LEU A 32 44.97 22.46 22.73
CA LEU A 32 44.24 23.67 22.39
C LEU A 32 42.75 23.37 22.56
N ALA A 33 42.18 23.71 23.72
CA ALA A 33 40.76 23.55 23.99
C ALA A 33 39.95 24.57 23.17
N ILE A 34 39.51 24.16 21.98
CA ILE A 34 38.42 24.83 21.26
C ILE A 34 37.15 24.52 22.06
N TRP A 35 36.61 25.53 22.73
CA TRP A 35 35.25 25.49 23.28
C TRP A 35 34.29 25.29 22.11
N LEU A 36 33.90 24.04 21.84
CA LEU A 36 32.68 23.76 21.10
C LEU A 36 31.54 24.30 21.96
N SER A 37 31.06 25.50 21.65
CA SER A 37 29.70 25.87 22.01
C SER A 37 28.81 24.75 21.47
N PRO A 38 28.01 24.05 22.30
CA PRO A 38 26.95 23.24 21.74
C PRO A 38 26.09 24.20 20.93
N ILE A 39 26.06 24.00 19.62
CA ILE A 39 25.04 24.59 18.77
C ILE A 39 23.74 24.14 19.42
N ALA A 40 23.06 25.05 20.10
CA ALA A 40 21.72 24.80 20.59
C ALA A 40 20.92 24.48 19.33
N SER A 41 20.58 23.21 19.14
CA SER A 41 19.53 22.84 18.21
C SER A 41 18.33 23.66 18.63
N SER A 42 18.03 24.73 17.88
CA SER A 42 16.79 25.44 18.04
C SER A 42 15.72 24.41 17.74
N TYR A 43 15.05 23.92 18.79
CA TYR A 43 13.79 23.22 18.63
C TYR A 43 12.81 24.26 18.11
N GLY A 44 12.84 24.49 16.79
CA GLY A 44 11.81 25.25 16.11
C GLY A 44 10.48 24.59 16.47
N ARG A 45 9.56 25.37 17.02
CA ARG A 45 8.19 24.91 17.27
C ARG A 45 7.63 24.46 15.92
N THR A 46 7.62 23.16 15.67
CA THR A 46 7.04 22.60 14.45
C THR A 46 5.55 22.86 14.52
N ASP A 47 5.07 23.78 13.69
CA ASP A 47 3.63 24.04 13.59
C ASP A 47 2.97 22.86 12.88
N HIS A 48 2.31 22.00 13.65
CA HIS A 48 1.54 20.86 13.16
C HIS A 48 0.52 21.23 12.07
N LEU A 49 0.11 22.50 11.98
CA LEU A 49 -0.78 23.00 10.94
C LEU A 49 -0.09 23.14 9.58
N SER A 50 1.22 23.35 9.56
CA SER A 50 2.03 23.43 8.34
C SER A 50 2.36 22.07 7.73
N GLN A 51 2.25 20.99 8.52
CA GLN A 51 2.52 19.63 8.05
C GLN A 51 1.42 19.15 7.09
N SER A 52 1.79 18.28 6.15
CA SER A 52 0.83 17.57 5.29
C SER A 52 -0.20 16.83 6.13
N TYR A 53 -1.47 16.92 5.72
CA TYR A 53 -2.59 16.24 6.35
C TYR A 53 -2.37 14.71 6.39
N SER A 54 -2.00 14.12 5.25
CA SER A 54 -1.62 12.71 5.14
C SER A 54 -0.10 12.58 5.00
N PRO A 55 0.57 11.70 5.78
CA PRO A 55 2.01 11.44 5.66
C PRO A 55 2.41 10.80 4.32
N HIS A 56 1.49 10.04 3.72
CA HIS A 56 1.72 9.27 2.49
C HIS A 56 1.08 9.94 1.26
N ALA A 57 0.74 11.23 1.38
CA ALA A 57 0.13 11.99 0.32
C ALA A 57 0.99 12.03 -0.95
N THR A 58 0.34 11.88 -2.10
CA THR A 58 0.98 12.10 -3.40
C THR A 58 1.08 13.59 -3.68
N ARG A 59 0.03 14.34 -3.32
CA ARG A 59 -0.05 15.80 -3.45
C ARG A 59 -0.30 16.38 -2.05
N PRO A 60 0.77 16.70 -1.28
CA PRO A 60 0.63 17.07 0.12
C PRO A 60 -0.13 18.40 0.26
N ILE A 61 -1.19 18.37 1.06
CA ILE A 61 -1.99 19.53 1.46
C ILE A 61 -1.71 19.79 2.93
N ALA A 62 -1.31 21.01 3.28
CA ALA A 62 -1.09 21.38 4.68
C ALA A 62 -2.39 21.22 5.50
N ARG A 63 -2.29 20.71 6.72
CA ARG A 63 -3.44 20.53 7.62
C ARG A 63 -4.21 21.84 7.84
N ALA A 64 -3.51 22.97 7.86
CA ALA A 64 -4.13 24.29 7.92
C ALA A 64 -5.15 24.54 6.80
N TYR A 65 -4.96 23.94 5.61
CA TYR A 65 -5.77 24.20 4.42
C TYR A 65 -6.93 23.21 4.24
N VAL A 66 -6.93 22.13 5.01
CA VAL A 66 -8.03 21.16 5.02
C VAL A 66 -9.19 21.75 5.81
N LEU A 67 -10.33 21.96 5.15
CA LEU A 67 -11.58 22.30 5.83
C LEU A 67 -12.20 21.04 6.44
N TYR A 68 -12.26 19.99 5.63
CA TYR A 68 -12.81 18.70 5.98
C TYR A 68 -12.13 17.62 5.15
N ALA A 69 -12.03 16.41 5.70
CA ALA A 69 -11.49 15.26 5.00
C ALA A 69 -12.22 13.98 5.43
N ARG A 70 -12.46 13.09 4.48
CA ARG A 70 -12.92 11.71 4.73
C ARG A 70 -12.00 10.70 4.08
N LYS A 71 -11.69 9.64 4.82
CA LYS A 71 -11.02 8.46 4.29
C LYS A 71 -12.05 7.54 3.65
N VAL A 72 -11.80 7.10 2.42
CA VAL A 72 -12.72 6.31 1.60
C VAL A 72 -11.97 5.12 1.02
N TRP A 73 -12.60 3.95 1.06
CA TRP A 73 -12.13 2.74 0.40
C TRP A 73 -12.99 2.50 -0.84
N ARG A 74 -12.32 2.46 -1.98
CA ARG A 74 -12.95 2.45 -3.28
C ARG A 74 -12.44 1.25 -4.07
N GLU A 75 -13.33 0.37 -4.46
CA GLU A 75 -13.00 -0.79 -5.28
C GLU A 75 -13.17 -0.46 -6.76
N ILE A 76 -12.14 -0.79 -7.54
CA ILE A 76 -12.10 -0.73 -8.99
C ILE A 76 -12.15 -2.17 -9.48
N TYR A 77 -13.26 -2.52 -10.12
CA TYR A 77 -13.38 -3.82 -10.78
C TYR A 77 -12.76 -3.72 -12.17
N LEU A 78 -11.63 -4.39 -12.36
CA LEU A 78 -10.85 -4.35 -13.60
C LEU A 78 -11.58 -5.00 -14.79
N ASN A 79 -12.53 -5.88 -14.51
CA ASN A 79 -13.37 -6.54 -15.52
C ASN A 79 -14.46 -5.63 -16.12
N GLU A 80 -14.70 -4.44 -15.55
CA GLU A 80 -15.69 -3.52 -16.08
C GLU A 80 -15.23 -2.85 -17.37
N LYS A 81 -16.18 -2.55 -18.25
CA LYS A 81 -15.89 -1.93 -19.56
C LYS A 81 -15.12 -0.62 -19.45
N GLN A 82 -15.43 0.21 -18.44
CA GLN A 82 -14.73 1.48 -18.20
C GLN A 82 -13.26 1.27 -17.80
N ASN A 83 -12.95 0.19 -17.11
CA ASN A 83 -11.61 -0.13 -16.58
C ASN A 83 -10.78 -1.02 -17.50
N GLY A 84 -11.33 -1.41 -18.65
CA GLY A 84 -10.64 -2.22 -19.66
C GLY A 84 -9.21 -1.76 -19.99
N PRO A 85 -8.91 -0.45 -20.08
CA PRO A 85 -7.54 0.03 -20.32
C PRO A 85 -6.51 -0.34 -19.24
N CYS A 86 -6.90 -0.65 -18.01
CA CYS A 86 -6.00 -1.17 -16.97
C CYS A 86 -5.84 -2.69 -17.00
N PHE A 87 -6.67 -3.38 -17.78
CA PHE A 87 -6.81 -4.83 -17.74
C PHE A 87 -6.85 -5.46 -19.13
N MET A 88 -6.03 -4.92 -20.01
CA MET A 88 -5.84 -5.49 -21.34
C MET A 88 -4.95 -6.72 -21.27
N HIS A 89 -5.21 -7.67 -22.15
CA HIS A 89 -4.42 -8.88 -22.28
C HIS A 89 -2.93 -8.57 -22.49
N GLY A 90 -2.08 -9.07 -21.59
CA GLY A 90 -0.63 -8.87 -21.60
C GLY A 90 -0.16 -7.54 -21.01
N LYS A 91 -1.07 -6.61 -20.73
CA LYS A 91 -0.83 -5.30 -20.09
C LYS A 91 -1.75 -5.11 -18.89
N GLU A 92 -1.91 -6.16 -18.09
CA GLU A 92 -2.71 -6.10 -16.87
C GLU A 92 -1.95 -5.35 -15.78
N ILE A 93 -2.56 -4.33 -15.19
CA ILE A 93 -1.98 -3.57 -14.07
C ILE A 93 -1.59 -4.50 -12.90
N SER A 94 -2.40 -5.54 -12.65
CA SER A 94 -2.13 -6.56 -11.64
C SER A 94 -0.80 -7.29 -11.91
N LYS A 95 -0.51 -7.62 -13.17
CA LYS A 95 0.76 -8.26 -13.56
C LYS A 95 1.94 -7.35 -13.26
N VAL A 96 1.84 -6.08 -13.69
CA VAL A 96 2.93 -5.11 -13.56
C VAL A 96 3.28 -4.85 -12.10
N ILE A 97 2.28 -4.74 -11.22
CA ILE A 97 2.47 -4.55 -9.77
C ILE A 97 3.05 -5.82 -9.13
N VAL A 98 2.52 -7.00 -9.44
CA VAL A 98 3.02 -8.27 -8.91
C VAL A 98 4.47 -8.51 -9.30
N ASP A 99 4.82 -8.27 -10.57
CA ASP A 99 6.20 -8.40 -11.05
C ASP A 99 7.14 -7.41 -10.34
N GLY A 100 6.69 -6.16 -10.13
CA GLY A 100 7.44 -5.16 -9.36
C GLY A 100 7.70 -5.59 -7.91
N ALA A 101 6.70 -6.18 -7.26
CA ALA A 101 6.81 -6.71 -5.90
C ALA A 101 7.72 -7.94 -5.83
N LYS A 102 7.62 -8.88 -6.77
CA LYS A 102 8.50 -10.05 -6.88
C LYS A 102 9.97 -9.66 -7.06
N ASN A 103 10.22 -8.63 -7.87
CA ASN A 103 11.55 -8.10 -8.11
C ASN A 103 12.09 -7.25 -6.93
N GLY A 104 11.30 -7.03 -5.87
CA GLY A 104 11.68 -6.21 -4.73
C GLY A 104 11.74 -4.71 -5.03
N LEU A 105 11.14 -4.26 -6.13
CA LEU A 105 11.07 -2.84 -6.51
C LEU A 105 9.93 -2.12 -5.76
N LEU A 106 8.89 -2.87 -5.38
CA LEU A 106 7.76 -2.38 -4.59
C LEU A 106 7.76 -3.02 -3.21
N THR A 107 7.55 -2.19 -2.18
CA THR A 107 7.41 -2.66 -0.80
C THR A 107 5.96 -3.07 -0.55
N THR A 108 5.76 -4.29 -0.07
CA THR A 108 4.46 -4.86 0.29
C THR A 108 4.14 -4.61 1.75
N TYR A 109 2.88 -4.32 2.04
CA TYR A 109 2.32 -4.14 3.38
C TYR A 109 1.16 -5.11 3.61
N ILE A 110 0.95 -5.49 4.87
CA ILE A 110 -0.14 -6.40 5.27
C ILE A 110 -1.48 -5.66 5.16
N ASP A 111 -1.56 -4.50 5.85
CA ASP A 111 -2.80 -3.74 5.98
C ASP A 111 -2.75 -2.38 5.26
N ASP A 112 -3.90 -1.71 5.23
CA ASP A 112 -4.09 -0.36 4.69
C ASP A 112 -3.49 0.76 5.54
N THR A 113 -3.10 0.45 6.79
CA THR A 113 -2.42 1.36 7.71
C THR A 113 -0.95 1.59 7.34
N LEU A 114 -0.37 0.74 6.47
CA LEU A 114 0.99 0.88 5.94
C LEU A 114 2.11 0.89 7.00
N THR A 115 1.83 0.35 8.19
CA THR A 115 2.79 0.28 9.32
C THR A 115 3.67 -0.97 9.22
N GLU A 116 3.05 -2.12 8.95
CA GLU A 116 3.72 -3.41 8.96
C GLU A 116 4.09 -3.86 7.54
N ILE A 117 5.38 -4.07 7.33
CA ILE A 117 5.93 -4.56 6.06
C ILE A 117 5.65 -6.07 5.96
N MET A 118 5.05 -6.49 4.86
CA MET A 118 4.85 -7.90 4.56
C MET A 118 6.15 -8.50 4.03
N PRO A 119 6.68 -9.58 4.64
CA PRO A 119 7.87 -10.25 4.12
C PRO A 119 7.58 -10.93 2.77
N GLN A 120 8.58 -10.96 1.89
CA GLN A 120 8.43 -11.49 0.53
C GLN A 120 7.93 -12.94 0.50
N ALA A 121 8.35 -13.77 1.46
CA ALA A 121 7.87 -15.16 1.56
C ALA A 121 6.36 -15.27 1.81
N GLN A 122 5.80 -14.37 2.64
CA GLN A 122 4.37 -14.29 2.88
C GLN A 122 3.64 -13.79 1.63
N PHE A 123 4.19 -12.79 0.95
CA PHE A 123 3.64 -12.30 -0.32
C PHE A 123 3.56 -13.40 -1.38
N LEU A 124 4.63 -14.18 -1.58
CA LEU A 124 4.64 -15.29 -2.52
C LEU A 124 3.64 -16.39 -2.14
N LYS A 125 3.40 -16.60 -0.84
CA LYS A 125 2.36 -17.51 -0.36
C LYS A 125 0.95 -16.99 -0.67
N ASN A 126 0.71 -15.68 -0.52
CA ASN A 126 -0.59 -15.08 -0.84
C ASN A 126 -0.91 -15.12 -2.36
N LEU A 127 0.12 -15.18 -3.20
CA LEU A 127 -0.04 -15.34 -4.65
C LEU A 127 -0.38 -16.78 -5.07
N GLN A 128 -0.32 -17.74 -4.16
CA GLN A 128 -0.53 -19.14 -4.45
C GLN A 128 -1.97 -19.57 -4.16
N ILE A 129 -2.56 -20.38 -5.04
CA ILE A 129 -3.85 -21.02 -4.79
C ILE A 129 -3.64 -22.18 -3.81
N SER A 130 -4.19 -22.07 -2.61
CA SER A 130 -4.18 -23.17 -1.65
C SER A 130 -5.11 -24.27 -2.17
N GLY A 131 -4.55 -25.38 -2.66
CA GLY A 131 -5.33 -26.57 -3.01
C GLY A 131 -6.00 -27.19 -1.77
N GLU A 132 -7.07 -27.95 -1.98
CA GLU A 132 -7.78 -28.67 -0.91
C GLU A 132 -6.88 -29.67 -0.15
N ASP A 133 -5.84 -30.19 -0.82
CA ASP A 133 -4.75 -30.96 -0.22
C ASP A 133 -3.44 -30.16 -0.26
N ALA A 134 -2.73 -30.10 0.87
CA ALA A 134 -1.49 -29.33 1.06
C ALA A 134 -0.30 -29.72 0.15
N GLN A 135 -0.47 -30.66 -0.80
CA GLN A 135 0.61 -31.25 -1.60
C GLN A 135 0.32 -31.38 -3.11
N THR A 136 -0.86 -30.98 -3.61
CA THR A 136 -1.16 -31.06 -5.06
C THR A 136 -0.91 -29.71 -5.73
N THR A 137 -0.10 -29.71 -6.80
CA THR A 137 0.46 -28.57 -7.55
C THR A 137 -0.30 -27.25 -7.44
N THR A 138 0.22 -26.41 -6.55
CA THR A 138 -0.13 -25.01 -6.32
C THR A 138 0.30 -24.14 -7.50
N HIS A 139 -0.65 -23.74 -8.34
CA HIS A 139 -0.41 -22.70 -9.34
C HIS A 139 -0.52 -21.31 -8.71
N GLU A 140 0.28 -20.38 -9.20
CA GLU A 140 0.17 -18.97 -8.86
C GLU A 140 -1.09 -18.38 -9.52
N PHE A 141 -1.76 -17.44 -8.84
CA PHE A 141 -2.86 -16.69 -9.44
C PHE A 141 -2.40 -16.05 -10.74
N PHE A 142 -3.19 -16.25 -11.79
CA PHE A 142 -2.94 -15.53 -13.03
C PHE A 142 -3.25 -14.05 -12.81
N PRO A 143 -2.54 -13.12 -13.48
CA PRO A 143 -2.84 -11.69 -13.35
C PRO A 143 -4.29 -11.33 -13.67
N LYS A 144 -4.95 -12.13 -14.53
CA LYS A 144 -6.36 -11.95 -14.90
C LYS A 144 -7.34 -12.39 -13.79
N GLU A 145 -6.90 -13.23 -12.85
CA GLU A 145 -7.71 -13.63 -11.70
C GLU A 145 -7.73 -12.54 -10.62
N ILE A 146 -6.64 -11.78 -10.51
CA ILE A 146 -6.49 -10.59 -9.66
C ILE A 146 -7.23 -9.42 -10.31
N SER A 147 -8.54 -9.40 -10.17
CA SER A 147 -9.43 -8.50 -10.94
C SER A 147 -10.07 -7.37 -10.14
N THR A 148 -9.77 -7.26 -8.84
CA THR A 148 -10.24 -6.15 -8.00
C THR A 148 -9.04 -5.39 -7.44
N LEU A 149 -9.02 -4.07 -7.66
CA LEU A 149 -8.12 -3.16 -6.98
C LEU A 149 -8.90 -2.39 -5.92
N ARG A 150 -8.42 -2.37 -4.67
CA ARG A 150 -8.98 -1.47 -3.66
C ARG A 150 -8.05 -0.29 -3.47
N LEU A 151 -8.56 0.90 -3.73
CA LEU A 151 -7.90 2.16 -3.43
C LEU A 151 -8.33 2.62 -2.04
N VAL A 152 -7.36 3.13 -1.29
CA VAL A 152 -7.60 3.88 -0.07
C VAL A 152 -7.24 5.32 -0.37
N GLU A 153 -8.24 6.21 -0.30
CA GLU A 153 -8.10 7.61 -0.66
C GLU A 153 -8.66 8.54 0.42
N HIS A 154 -8.16 9.77 0.45
CA HIS A 154 -8.72 10.85 1.24
C HIS A 154 -9.43 11.81 0.30
N VAL A 155 -10.73 12.00 0.52
CA VAL A 155 -11.53 13.05 -0.09
C VAL A 155 -11.37 14.28 0.78
N ILE A 156 -10.68 15.30 0.28
CA ILE A 156 -10.25 16.47 1.04
C ILE A 156 -10.89 17.71 0.43
N PHE A 157 -11.60 18.49 1.24
CA PHE A 157 -12.04 19.81 0.83
C PHE A 157 -10.97 20.85 1.18
N ASN A 158 -10.35 21.43 0.15
CA ASN A 158 -9.32 22.44 0.31
C ASN A 158 -9.96 23.82 0.46
N LYS A 159 -9.75 24.47 1.61
CA LYS A 159 -10.33 25.77 1.95
C LYS A 159 -9.86 26.91 1.05
N ILE A 160 -8.65 26.80 0.49
CA ILE A 160 -8.06 27.88 -0.33
C ILE A 160 -8.58 27.80 -1.76
N THR A 161 -8.58 26.60 -2.34
CA THR A 161 -9.01 26.39 -3.72
C THR A 161 -10.52 26.24 -3.84
N ALA A 162 -11.23 26.06 -2.71
CA ALA A 162 -12.66 25.76 -2.63
C ALA A 162 -13.03 24.58 -3.55
N ARG A 163 -12.16 23.57 -3.59
CA ARG A 163 -12.31 22.38 -4.44
C ARG A 163 -12.19 21.13 -3.60
N GLN A 164 -13.01 20.14 -3.94
CA GLN A 164 -12.81 18.76 -3.52
C GLN A 164 -11.62 18.19 -4.26
N GLU A 165 -10.54 17.96 -3.51
CA GLU A 165 -9.35 17.28 -3.98
C GLU A 165 -9.34 15.86 -3.42
N TYR A 166 -8.73 14.95 -4.17
CA TYR A 166 -8.63 13.60 -3.69
C TYR A 166 -7.19 13.13 -3.77
N ASP A 167 -6.76 12.45 -2.71
CA ASP A 167 -5.40 12.00 -2.54
C ASP A 167 -5.40 10.50 -2.25
N ILE A 168 -4.82 9.71 -3.15
CA ILE A 168 -4.74 8.25 -3.01
C ILE A 168 -3.54 7.94 -2.13
N GLU A 169 -3.77 7.16 -1.07
CA GLU A 169 -2.77 6.76 -0.08
C GLU A 169 -2.16 5.39 -0.43
N SER A 170 -3.00 4.41 -0.73
CA SER A 170 -2.57 3.03 -1.01
C SER A 170 -3.44 2.30 -2.02
N ILE A 171 -2.86 1.26 -2.63
CA ILE A 171 -3.53 0.32 -3.53
C ILE A 171 -3.40 -1.08 -2.96
N GLN A 172 -4.50 -1.82 -2.91
CA GLN A 172 -4.54 -3.23 -2.54
C GLN A 172 -4.92 -4.08 -3.75
N LEU A 173 -4.22 -5.20 -3.92
CA LEU A 173 -4.56 -6.21 -4.90
C LEU A 173 -5.44 -7.28 -4.25
N ILE A 174 -6.61 -7.52 -4.83
CA ILE A 174 -7.59 -8.47 -4.31
C ILE A 174 -7.96 -9.48 -5.39
N VAL A 175 -7.92 -10.76 -5.03
CA VAL A 175 -8.56 -11.83 -5.79
C VAL A 175 -9.99 -11.94 -5.30
N PRO A 176 -11.00 -11.68 -6.16
CA PRO A 176 -12.38 -11.85 -5.74
C PRO A 176 -12.69 -13.32 -5.47
N GLY A 177 -13.61 -13.59 -4.55
CA GLY A 177 -13.96 -14.95 -4.13
C GLY A 177 -14.36 -15.89 -5.26
N ARG A 178 -14.92 -15.36 -6.36
CA ARG A 178 -15.23 -16.14 -7.58
C ARG A 178 -14.00 -16.89 -8.13
N ASN A 179 -12.82 -16.29 -8.03
CA ASN A 179 -11.58 -16.81 -8.59
C ASN A 179 -10.70 -17.50 -7.52
N HIS A 180 -11.23 -17.68 -6.31
CA HIS A 180 -10.50 -18.25 -5.17
C HIS A 180 -11.22 -19.50 -4.61
N PRO A 181 -11.25 -20.63 -5.35
CA PRO A 181 -11.62 -21.92 -4.76
C PRO A 181 -10.53 -22.40 -3.79
N PRO A 182 -10.84 -23.06 -2.66
CA PRO A 182 -12.14 -23.54 -2.18
C PRO A 182 -12.86 -22.59 -1.20
N THR A 183 -12.23 -21.50 -0.76
CA THR A 183 -12.78 -20.61 0.30
C THR A 183 -13.87 -19.67 -0.23
N TYR A 184 -13.82 -19.29 -1.51
CA TYR A 184 -14.78 -18.39 -2.17
C TYR A 184 -14.97 -17.02 -1.49
N LEU A 185 -14.00 -16.60 -0.69
CA LEU A 185 -13.95 -15.27 -0.06
C LEU A 185 -12.93 -14.40 -0.77
N ASP A 186 -13.12 -13.09 -0.68
CA ASP A 186 -12.19 -12.12 -1.24
C ASP A 186 -10.84 -12.22 -0.52
N HIS A 187 -9.79 -12.52 -1.27
CA HIS A 187 -8.45 -12.69 -0.75
C HIS A 187 -7.58 -11.48 -1.10
N THR A 188 -7.11 -10.75 -0.08
CA THR A 188 -6.20 -9.63 -0.27
C THR A 188 -4.77 -10.13 -0.35
N ILE A 189 -4.08 -9.85 -1.45
CA ILE A 189 -2.71 -10.34 -1.68
C ILE A 189 -1.71 -9.49 -0.91
N ALA A 190 -1.73 -8.18 -1.15
CA ALA A 190 -0.86 -7.20 -0.52
C ALA A 190 -1.38 -5.77 -0.73
N THR A 191 -0.95 -4.90 0.17
CA THR A 191 -1.15 -3.45 0.10
C THR A 191 0.16 -2.78 -0.34
N PHE A 192 0.06 -1.75 -1.18
CA PHE A 192 1.17 -0.97 -1.71
C PHE A 192 0.96 0.51 -1.44
N LYS A 193 2.03 1.23 -1.09
CA LYS A 193 2.01 2.70 -1.02
C LYS A 193 1.85 3.27 -2.41
N TYR A 194 0.88 4.16 -2.59
CA TYR A 194 0.59 4.69 -3.93
C TYR A 194 1.74 5.52 -4.49
N LYS A 195 2.44 6.28 -3.62
CA LYS A 195 3.65 7.02 -3.97
C LYS A 195 4.73 6.13 -4.61
N ASP A 196 5.01 4.98 -3.98
CA ASP A 196 6.03 4.04 -4.48
C ASP A 196 5.60 3.41 -5.81
N VAL A 197 4.28 3.17 -5.99
CA VAL A 197 3.71 2.68 -7.24
C VAL A 197 3.87 3.70 -8.37
N ILE A 198 3.65 4.99 -8.11
CA ILE A 198 3.91 6.07 -9.08
C ILE A 198 5.38 6.08 -9.49
N ASP A 199 6.28 6.05 -8.51
CA ASP A 199 7.73 6.06 -8.76
C ASP A 199 8.18 4.82 -9.56
N TYR A 200 7.51 3.68 -9.36
CA TYR A 200 7.73 2.48 -10.14
C TYR A 200 7.20 2.61 -11.57
N PHE A 201 5.97 3.06 -11.76
CA PHE A 201 5.35 3.25 -13.08
C PHE A 201 6.11 4.26 -13.94
N ASN A 202 6.67 5.33 -13.34
CA ASN A 202 7.51 6.31 -14.04
C ASN A 202 8.83 5.73 -14.57
N LYS A 203 9.32 4.60 -14.02
CA LYS A 203 10.55 3.93 -14.49
C LYS A 203 10.30 2.97 -15.65
N LEU A 204 9.05 2.57 -15.87
CA LEU A 204 8.66 1.62 -16.90
C LEU A 204 8.46 2.32 -18.25
N PRO A 205 8.66 1.63 -19.38
CA PRO A 205 8.37 2.21 -20.69
C PRO A 205 6.88 2.48 -20.85
N PHE A 206 6.54 3.60 -21.49
CA PHE A 206 5.16 4.05 -21.71
C PHE A 206 4.24 2.96 -22.29
N GLU A 207 4.76 2.12 -23.19
CA GLU A 207 3.97 1.05 -23.82
C GLU A 207 3.43 0.02 -22.81
N SER A 208 4.13 -0.21 -21.70
CA SER A 208 3.67 -1.15 -20.66
C SER A 208 2.63 -0.55 -19.71
N VAL A 209 2.60 0.78 -19.59
CA VAL A 209 1.79 1.55 -18.63
C VAL A 209 0.93 2.56 -19.40
N CYS A 210 0.14 2.07 -20.35
CA CYS A 210 -0.70 2.91 -21.20
C CYS A 210 -2.20 2.71 -20.90
N TRP A 211 -2.89 3.82 -20.72
CA TRP A 211 -4.34 3.93 -20.71
C TRP A 211 -4.82 4.35 -22.11
N TYR A 212 -5.41 3.42 -22.86
CA TYR A 212 -6.07 3.76 -24.12
C TYR A 212 -7.43 4.40 -23.85
N ASN A 213 -7.55 5.68 -24.17
CA ASN A 213 -8.80 6.40 -24.01
C ASN A 213 -9.74 6.07 -25.18
N THR A 214 -10.83 5.35 -24.89
CA THR A 214 -11.84 5.02 -25.91
C THR A 214 -12.64 6.25 -26.39
N ALA A 215 -12.72 7.30 -25.58
CA ALA A 215 -13.46 8.52 -25.90
C ALA A 215 -12.65 9.54 -26.72
N ASN A 216 -11.31 9.47 -26.66
CA ASN A 216 -10.43 10.34 -27.43
C ASN A 216 -9.23 9.54 -27.94
N ALA A 217 -9.21 9.27 -29.25
CA ALA A 217 -8.14 8.50 -29.90
C ALA A 217 -6.89 9.32 -30.25
N ALA A 218 -6.90 10.64 -29.98
CA ALA A 218 -5.79 11.52 -30.37
C ALA A 218 -4.53 11.32 -29.52
N GLU A 219 -4.68 10.97 -28.24
CA GLU A 219 -3.56 10.79 -27.31
C GLU A 219 -3.87 9.68 -26.30
N ASN A 220 -2.86 8.86 -26.00
CA ASN A 220 -2.93 7.85 -24.94
C ASN A 220 -2.34 8.43 -23.66
N LEU A 221 -2.97 8.12 -22.52
CA LEU A 221 -2.51 8.58 -21.21
C LEU A 221 -1.68 7.49 -20.53
N THR A 222 -0.91 7.84 -19.50
CA THR A 222 -0.36 6.83 -18.58
C THR A 222 -1.44 6.38 -17.60
N TRP A 223 -1.24 5.24 -16.93
CA TRP A 223 -2.12 4.88 -15.81
C TRP A 223 -2.07 5.94 -14.70
N ILE A 224 -0.90 6.52 -14.40
CA ILE A 224 -0.79 7.57 -13.37
C ILE A 224 -1.72 8.74 -13.69
N ASP A 225 -1.66 9.25 -14.91
CA ASP A 225 -2.48 10.39 -15.34
C ASP A 225 -3.97 10.03 -15.37
N ALA A 226 -4.31 8.84 -15.83
CA ALA A 226 -5.70 8.37 -15.87
C ALA A 226 -6.31 8.24 -14.47
N PHE A 227 -5.54 7.78 -13.47
CA PHE A 227 -5.97 7.72 -12.08
C PHE A 227 -6.08 9.12 -11.46
N ALA A 228 -5.14 10.02 -11.76
CA ALA A 228 -5.20 11.41 -11.31
C ALA A 228 -6.45 12.14 -11.85
N LEU A 229 -6.83 11.85 -13.10
CA LEU A 229 -8.04 12.38 -13.75
C LEU A 229 -9.33 11.61 -13.40
N ARG A 230 -9.26 10.53 -12.61
CA ARG A 230 -10.40 9.63 -12.30
C ARG A 230 -11.15 9.11 -13.53
N LEU A 231 -10.43 8.67 -14.56
CA LEU A 231 -11.07 8.07 -15.73
C LEU A 231 -11.62 6.65 -15.47
N PHE A 232 -11.36 6.08 -14.29
CA PHE A 232 -11.77 4.73 -13.91
C PHE A 232 -13.18 4.68 -13.31
N GLY A 233 -13.86 3.56 -13.55
CA GLY A 233 -15.11 3.20 -12.88
C GLY A 233 -14.82 2.54 -11.53
N SER A 234 -15.59 2.89 -10.50
CA SER A 234 -15.36 2.36 -9.15
C SER A 234 -16.61 2.36 -8.28
N ARG A 235 -16.53 1.65 -7.15
CA ARG A 235 -17.55 1.58 -6.12
C ARG A 235 -16.97 1.91 -4.75
N ILE A 236 -17.69 2.68 -3.94
CA ILE A 236 -17.31 2.93 -2.54
C ILE A 236 -17.76 1.74 -1.69
N VAL A 237 -16.84 1.13 -0.95
CA VAL A 237 -17.09 -0.04 -0.11
C VAL A 237 -17.06 0.28 1.37
N LYS A 238 -16.28 1.31 1.75
CA LYS A 238 -16.18 1.77 3.13
C LYS A 238 -15.87 3.25 3.16
N VAL A 239 -16.37 3.92 4.19
CA VAL A 239 -16.04 5.31 4.54
C VAL A 239 -15.55 5.33 5.97
N GLY A 240 -14.66 6.26 6.30
CA GLY A 240 -14.09 6.39 7.63
C GLY A 240 -15.21 6.63 8.63
N ASN A 241 -15.48 5.63 9.47
CA ASN A 241 -16.51 5.66 10.50
C ASN A 241 -15.89 5.20 11.83
N ILE A 242 -16.54 5.56 12.94
CA ILE A 242 -16.12 5.20 14.31
C ILE A 242 -16.15 3.68 14.49
N ASP A 243 -17.20 3.02 14.00
CA ASP A 243 -17.42 1.58 14.19
C ASP A 243 -16.72 0.71 13.15
N ASP A 244 -15.94 1.31 12.25
CA ASP A 244 -15.20 0.62 11.17
C ASP A 244 -16.05 -0.22 10.19
N THR A 245 -17.37 -0.01 10.21
CA THR A 245 -18.35 -0.78 9.44
C THR A 245 -18.26 -0.51 7.94
N THR A 246 -18.57 -1.54 7.15
CA THR A 246 -18.65 -1.41 5.70
C THR A 246 -19.97 -0.75 5.28
N VAL A 247 -20.01 -0.22 4.06
CA VAL A 247 -21.25 0.37 3.51
C VAL A 247 -22.37 -0.67 3.47
N ASP A 248 -22.04 -1.92 3.22
CA ASP A 248 -23.01 -3.02 3.18
C ASP A 248 -23.71 -3.13 4.54
N GLU A 249 -22.95 -3.17 5.63
CA GLU A 249 -23.51 -3.26 6.99
C GLU A 249 -24.32 -2.02 7.42
N LEU A 250 -23.94 -0.83 6.96
CA LEU A 250 -24.64 0.41 7.30
C LEU A 250 -26.02 0.51 6.66
N TYR A 251 -26.18 0.01 5.44
CA TYR A 251 -27.40 0.21 4.65
C TYR A 251 -28.21 -1.09 4.43
N GLU A 252 -27.60 -2.26 4.60
CA GLU A 252 -28.27 -3.56 4.48
C GLU A 252 -28.84 -4.00 5.83
N LYS A 253 -30.16 -3.84 6.00
CA LYS A 253 -30.87 -4.29 7.22
C LYS A 253 -31.08 -5.81 7.25
N GLN A 254 -31.01 -6.49 6.10
CA GLN A 254 -31.21 -7.93 5.95
C GLN A 254 -30.28 -8.49 4.86
N PRO A 255 -29.58 -9.63 5.06
CA PRO A 255 -28.65 -10.17 4.08
C PRO A 255 -29.33 -10.51 2.75
N GLY A 256 -28.80 -10.00 1.63
CA GLY A 256 -29.23 -10.35 0.28
C GLY A 256 -30.31 -9.44 -0.33
N ASP A 257 -30.59 -8.28 0.27
CA ASP A 257 -31.63 -7.34 -0.18
C ASP A 257 -31.26 -6.65 -1.51
N GLY A 258 -30.06 -6.90 -2.05
CA GLY A 258 -29.61 -6.35 -3.35
C GLY A 258 -29.41 -4.84 -3.35
N LYS A 259 -29.62 -4.17 -2.21
CA LYS A 259 -29.54 -2.71 -2.05
C LYS A 259 -28.11 -2.18 -1.98
N ARG A 260 -27.11 -3.06 -1.88
CA ARG A 260 -25.69 -2.71 -1.85
C ARG A 260 -25.28 -1.73 -2.94
N LEU A 261 -25.70 -2.01 -4.18
CA LEU A 261 -25.35 -1.16 -5.33
C LEU A 261 -25.93 0.25 -5.19
N ILE A 262 -27.19 0.34 -4.76
CA ILE A 262 -27.89 1.60 -4.56
C ILE A 262 -27.29 2.36 -3.38
N ALA A 263 -26.95 1.66 -2.28
CA ALA A 263 -26.32 2.25 -1.11
C ALA A 263 -24.97 2.89 -1.45
N SER A 264 -24.10 2.18 -2.17
CA SER A 264 -22.81 2.72 -2.59
C SER A 264 -22.96 3.92 -3.53
N GLN A 265 -23.90 3.88 -4.47
CA GLN A 265 -24.20 5.03 -5.35
C GLN A 265 -24.72 6.23 -4.57
N LYS A 266 -25.66 6.00 -3.63
CA LYS A 266 -26.18 7.06 -2.76
C LYS A 266 -25.09 7.69 -1.91
N LEU A 267 -24.21 6.88 -1.33
CA LEU A 267 -23.11 7.36 -0.52
C LEU A 267 -22.10 8.17 -1.33
N ALA A 268 -21.82 7.76 -2.57
CA ALA A 268 -20.98 8.56 -3.47
C ALA A 268 -21.61 9.94 -3.72
N VAL A 269 -22.91 9.97 -4.02
CA VAL A 269 -23.66 11.23 -4.18
C VAL A 269 -23.69 12.04 -2.88
N GLU A 270 -23.86 11.40 -1.73
CA GLU A 270 -23.89 12.05 -0.43
C GLU A 270 -22.56 12.72 -0.10
N ILE A 271 -21.43 12.06 -0.33
CA ILE A 271 -20.10 12.66 -0.15
C ILE A 271 -19.96 13.91 -1.01
N ASP A 272 -20.39 13.86 -2.27
CA ASP A 272 -20.32 15.01 -3.17
C ASP A 272 -21.29 16.13 -2.75
N VAL A 273 -22.56 15.80 -2.46
CA VAL A 273 -23.59 16.77 -2.05
C VAL A 273 -23.27 17.43 -0.73
N GLU A 274 -22.77 16.69 0.25
CA GLU A 274 -22.39 17.29 1.54
C GLU A 274 -21.29 18.31 1.37
N THR A 275 -20.30 18.06 0.50
CA THR A 275 -19.30 19.08 0.21
C THR A 275 -19.90 20.34 -0.43
N GLU A 276 -20.95 20.21 -1.23
CA GLU A 276 -21.68 21.37 -1.78
C GLU A 276 -22.54 22.09 -0.73
N ALA A 277 -23.23 21.35 0.13
CA ALA A 277 -24.07 21.92 1.20
C ALA A 277 -23.23 22.76 2.19
N PHE A 278 -22.02 22.30 2.52
CA PHE A 278 -21.10 23.09 3.34
C PHE A 278 -20.68 24.39 2.66
N LEU A 279 -20.72 24.50 1.33
CA LEU A 279 -20.41 25.74 0.64
C LEU A 279 -21.54 26.76 0.68
N SER A 280 -22.80 26.31 0.77
CA SER A 280 -23.95 27.21 0.77
C SER A 280 -24.24 27.87 2.11
N ASP A 281 -23.74 27.28 3.20
CA ASP A 281 -24.00 27.76 4.56
C ASP A 281 -23.07 28.90 5.00
N TYR A 282 -22.07 29.28 4.17
CA TYR A 282 -21.11 30.37 4.42
C TYR A 282 -21.14 31.43 3.32
#